data_AF-A0A2K8KW34-F1
#
_entry.id   AF-A0A2K8KW34-F1
#
_cell.length_a   1.000
_cell.length_b   1.000
_cell.length_c   1.000
_cell.angle_alpha   90.00
_cell.angle_beta   90.00
_cell.angle_gamma   90.00
#
_symmetry.space_group_name_H-M   'P 1'
#
loop_
_entity.id
_entity.type
_entity.pdbx_description
1 polymer ?
#
loop_
_entity_poly.entity_id
_entity_poly.type
_entity_poly.pdbx_seq_one_letter_code
_entity_poly.pdbx_strand_id
1 'polypeptide(L)'
;MNEQKVIKRESGLKTVVFFVIASALFITGANMAYAFGGHGSEKNMERHSQRIAEKLNLSDSQRDQFKQIHEQGRAEAKGIHEAMQKNREALQNLDPSAKNYVKQVAVLANEKAELVKQMVTHKSEIRAEVHAMLTPEQREKTKAMKMERKGKGKRSGDGPRGKGDCKNR
;
A
#
# COMPACT_ATOMS: atom_id res chain seq x y z
N MET A 1 -61.99 -17.87 13.57
CA MET A 1 -61.62 -19.25 13.20
C MET A 1 -60.32 -19.15 12.40
N ASN A 2 -59.15 -19.26 13.03
CA ASN A 2 -58.48 -20.47 13.53
C ASN A 2 -58.23 -21.55 12.46
N GLU A 3 -56.99 -22.04 12.50
CA GLU A 3 -56.45 -23.31 11.99
C GLU A 3 -56.00 -23.30 10.52
N GLN A 4 -54.69 -23.23 10.25
CA GLN A 4 -53.74 -24.34 10.35
C GLN A 4 -54.23 -25.64 9.68
N LYS A 5 -53.59 -26.01 8.57
CA LYS A 5 -52.92 -27.32 8.44
C LYS A 5 -51.94 -27.26 7.25
N VAL A 6 -50.62 -27.14 7.44
CA VAL A 6 -49.67 -28.08 8.10
C VAL A 6 -49.35 -29.27 7.17
N ILE A 7 -48.24 -29.18 6.43
CA ILE A 7 -46.93 -29.83 6.66
C ILE A 7 -46.76 -31.15 5.86
N LYS A 8 -45.77 -31.17 4.96
CA LYS A 8 -44.65 -32.15 4.90
C LYS A 8 -43.74 -31.78 3.71
N ARG A 9 -42.41 -31.70 3.83
CA ARG A 9 -41.49 -32.53 4.61
C ARG A 9 -40.39 -31.75 5.32
N GLU A 10 -40.24 -32.11 6.59
CA GLU A 10 -39.03 -32.10 7.42
C GLU A 10 -37.86 -32.78 6.68
N SER A 11 -36.58 -32.49 6.89
CA SER A 11 -35.79 -32.51 8.14
C SER A 11 -34.37 -32.08 7.72
N GLY A 12 -33.52 -31.38 8.45
CA GLY A 12 -33.40 -31.08 9.87
C GLY A 12 -31.92 -30.72 10.12
N LEU A 13 -31.63 -30.20 11.31
CA LEU A 13 -30.28 -29.94 11.87
C LEU A 13 -29.54 -28.71 11.30
N LYS A 14 -29.71 -27.52 11.90
CA LYS A 14 -29.04 -27.03 13.13
C LYS A 14 -27.52 -26.85 12.98
N THR A 15 -27.15 -25.58 12.81
CA THR A 15 -25.98 -24.92 13.45
C THR A 15 -24.58 -25.17 12.86
N VAL A 16 -23.85 -24.05 12.78
CA VAL A 16 -22.37 -23.89 12.81
C VAL A 16 -21.68 -23.49 11.49
N VAL A 17 -21.46 -22.18 11.37
CA VAL A 17 -20.19 -21.45 11.10
C VAL A 17 -19.11 -22.17 10.27
N PHE A 18 -18.65 -21.54 9.18
CA PHE A 18 -17.29 -21.00 8.99
C PHE A 18 -16.96 -20.81 7.50
N PHE A 19 -16.42 -19.63 7.21
CA PHE A 19 -15.73 -19.16 6.01
C PHE A 19 -15.27 -20.22 5.00
N VAL A 20 -15.71 -20.08 3.75
CA VAL A 20 -14.97 -20.59 2.58
C VAL A 20 -14.62 -19.39 1.71
N ILE A 21 -13.36 -18.99 1.80
CA ILE A 21 -12.68 -18.09 0.85
C ILE A 21 -12.56 -18.88 -0.45
N ALA A 22 -13.36 -18.54 -1.45
CA ALA A 22 -13.20 -19.07 -2.80
C ALA A 22 -12.14 -18.23 -3.54
N SER A 23 -10.93 -18.78 -3.56
CA SER A 23 -9.88 -18.41 -4.49
C SER A 23 -10.32 -18.69 -5.93
N ALA A 24 -10.32 -17.65 -6.76
CA ALA A 24 -10.40 -17.80 -8.21
C ALA A 24 -9.18 -17.13 -8.84
N LEU A 25 -8.21 -17.99 -9.18
CA LEU A 25 -7.09 -17.70 -10.06
C LEU A 25 -7.61 -17.43 -11.47
N PHE A 26 -7.21 -16.29 -12.05
CA PHE A 26 -7.05 -16.17 -13.50
C PHE A 26 -5.64 -15.64 -13.76
N ILE A 27 -4.77 -16.53 -14.22
CA ILE A 27 -3.43 -16.21 -14.74
C ILE A 27 -3.49 -16.37 -16.26
N THR A 28 -3.33 -15.27 -16.98
CA THR A 28 -2.85 -15.15 -18.37
C THR A 28 -2.56 -13.65 -18.61
N GLY A 29 -1.41 -13.16 -19.06
CA GLY A 29 -0.16 -13.78 -19.47
C GLY A 29 1.02 -12.79 -19.49
N ALA A 30 2.21 -13.40 -19.55
CA ALA A 30 3.51 -12.99 -20.09
C ALA A 30 4.15 -11.60 -19.77
N ASN A 31 5.25 -11.70 -19.01
CA ASN A 31 6.58 -11.13 -19.28
C ASN A 31 6.73 -9.63 -19.60
N MET A 32 7.21 -8.86 -18.62
CA MET A 32 8.19 -7.79 -18.87
C MET A 32 9.24 -7.68 -17.76
N ALA A 33 10.45 -8.14 -18.12
CA ALA A 33 11.77 -7.68 -17.68
C ALA A 33 12.03 -7.43 -16.18
N TYR A 34 12.74 -8.39 -15.57
CA TYR A 34 13.68 -8.11 -14.49
C TYR A 34 14.85 -7.27 -15.03
N ALA A 35 14.78 -5.96 -14.89
CA ALA A 35 15.95 -5.09 -14.91
C ALA A 35 15.65 -3.80 -14.15
N PHE A 36 16.59 -3.36 -13.31
CA PHE A 36 16.56 -2.17 -12.43
C PHE A 36 15.79 -2.30 -11.11
N GLY A 37 16.23 -3.23 -10.25
CA GLY A 37 16.00 -3.15 -8.81
C GLY A 37 17.32 -3.42 -8.09
N GLY A 38 17.98 -2.37 -7.59
CA GLY A 38 19.23 -2.53 -6.85
C GLY A 38 19.09 -3.56 -5.72
N HIS A 39 20.09 -4.43 -5.58
CA HIS A 39 20.16 -5.57 -4.65
C HIS A 39 19.99 -5.20 -3.15
N GLY A 40 19.95 -3.90 -2.82
CA GLY A 40 19.65 -3.38 -1.49
C GLY A 40 18.16 -3.12 -1.20
N SER A 41 17.29 -3.07 -2.21
CA SER A 41 15.86 -2.75 -1.98
C SER A 41 15.09 -3.90 -1.33
N GLU A 42 15.38 -5.14 -1.71
CA GLU A 42 14.67 -6.34 -1.27
C GLU A 42 15.00 -6.71 0.18
N LYS A 43 16.28 -6.76 0.55
CA LYS A 43 16.72 -7.04 1.93
C LYS A 43 16.19 -6.02 2.94
N ASN A 44 16.08 -4.75 2.54
CA ASN A 44 15.52 -3.72 3.40
C ASN A 44 14.00 -3.84 3.56
N MET A 45 13.31 -4.30 2.51
CA MET A 45 11.87 -4.57 2.50
C MET A 45 11.55 -5.75 3.42
N GLU A 46 12.29 -6.85 3.29
CA GLU A 46 12.13 -8.02 4.13
C GLU A 46 12.35 -7.68 5.62
N ARG A 47 13.42 -6.94 5.94
CA ARG A 47 13.65 -6.45 7.30
C ARG A 47 12.52 -5.55 7.80
N HIS A 48 11.93 -4.71 6.94
CA HIS A 48 10.80 -3.88 7.34
C HIS A 48 9.56 -4.72 7.66
N SER A 49 9.21 -5.65 6.77
CA SER A 49 8.06 -6.54 6.94
C SER A 49 8.21 -7.42 8.18
N GLN A 50 9.40 -7.96 8.43
CA GLN A 50 9.71 -8.72 9.64
C GLN A 50 9.50 -7.89 10.92
N ARG A 51 9.99 -6.64 10.96
CA ARG A 51 9.78 -5.76 12.12
C ARG A 51 8.31 -5.44 12.37
N ILE A 52 7.49 -5.30 11.32
CA ILE A 52 6.05 -5.05 11.48
C ILE A 52 5.35 -6.31 11.98
N ALA A 53 5.69 -7.47 11.42
CA ALA A 53 5.17 -8.76 11.85
C ALA A 53 5.47 -9.04 13.33
N GLU A 54 6.72 -8.83 13.76
CA GLU A 54 7.14 -8.95 15.16
C GLU A 54 6.38 -7.97 16.05
N LYS A 55 6.28 -6.70 15.63
CA LYS A 55 5.54 -5.69 16.40
C LYS A 55 4.06 -6.02 16.55
N LEU A 56 3.46 -6.72 15.60
CA LEU A 56 2.06 -7.13 15.68
C LEU A 56 1.88 -8.52 16.31
N ASN A 57 2.97 -9.22 16.67
CA ASN A 57 2.94 -10.62 17.12
C ASN A 57 2.11 -11.48 16.14
N LEU A 58 2.39 -11.38 14.84
CA LEU A 58 1.69 -12.17 13.83
C LEU A 58 2.05 -13.66 13.98
N SER A 59 1.06 -14.55 13.85
CA SER A 59 1.31 -15.99 13.68
C SER A 59 2.08 -16.26 12.38
N ASP A 60 2.69 -17.43 12.24
CA ASP A 60 3.40 -17.79 11.01
C ASP A 60 2.50 -17.72 9.77
N SER A 61 1.26 -18.20 9.88
CA SER A 61 0.26 -18.06 8.81
C SER A 61 -0.07 -16.60 8.47
N GLN A 62 -0.20 -15.71 9.46
CA GLN A 62 -0.41 -14.28 9.24
C GLN A 62 0.83 -13.60 8.64
N ARG A 63 2.04 -14.06 8.97
CA ARG A 63 3.29 -13.54 8.42
C ARG A 63 3.41 -13.82 6.94
N ASP A 64 3.03 -15.03 6.50
CA ASP A 64 3.05 -15.40 5.09
C ASP A 64 2.01 -14.61 4.30
N GLN A 65 0.78 -14.48 4.83
CA GLN A 65 -0.25 -13.62 4.24
C GLN A 65 0.21 -12.15 4.15
N PHE A 66 0.82 -11.62 5.21
CA PHE A 66 1.34 -10.25 5.23
C PHE A 66 2.41 -10.02 4.16
N LYS A 67 3.36 -10.95 4.01
CA LYS A 67 4.40 -10.87 2.97
C LYS A 67 3.78 -10.86 1.59
N GLN A 68 2.85 -11.78 1.32
CA GLN A 68 2.19 -11.89 0.03
C GLN A 68 1.44 -10.60 -0.33
N ILE A 69 0.64 -10.06 0.58
CA ILE A 69 -0.08 -8.78 0.39
C ILE A 69 0.91 -7.66 0.04
N HIS A 70 2.04 -7.58 0.76
CA HIS A 70 3.04 -6.55 0.53
C HIS A 70 3.81 -6.70 -0.79
N GLU A 71 4.13 -7.93 -1.19
CA GLU A 71 4.80 -8.23 -2.45
C GLU A 71 3.91 -7.93 -3.66
N GLN A 72 2.65 -8.36 -3.61
CA GLN A 72 1.65 -8.06 -4.62
C GLN A 72 1.41 -6.55 -4.72
N GLY A 73 1.16 -5.89 -3.58
CA GLY A 73 0.97 -4.44 -3.56
C GLY A 73 2.18 -3.67 -4.11
N ARG A 74 3.40 -4.14 -3.83
CA ARG A 74 4.62 -3.53 -4.41
C ARG A 74 4.65 -3.68 -5.94
N ALA A 75 4.33 -4.85 -6.46
CA ALA A 75 4.32 -5.11 -7.89
C ALA A 75 3.34 -4.17 -8.60
N GLU A 76 2.13 -4.02 -8.05
CA GLU A 76 1.10 -3.11 -8.57
C GLU A 76 1.50 -1.64 -8.45
N ALA A 77 2.13 -1.26 -7.32
CA ALA A 77 2.56 0.11 -7.08
C ALA A 77 3.75 0.55 -7.95
N LYS A 78 4.52 -0.38 -8.53
CA LYS A 78 5.74 -0.07 -9.29
C LYS A 78 5.45 0.92 -10.43
N GLY A 79 4.39 0.68 -11.21
CA GLY A 79 3.99 1.56 -12.31
C GLY A 79 3.63 2.98 -11.83
N ILE A 80 2.90 3.09 -10.71
CA ILE A 80 2.53 4.39 -10.12
C ILE A 80 3.79 5.15 -9.68
N HIS A 81 4.78 4.48 -9.11
CA HIS A 81 6.03 5.10 -8.67
C HIS A 81 6.87 5.60 -9.84
N GLU A 82 7.00 4.79 -10.89
CA GLU A 82 7.72 5.19 -12.11
C GLU A 82 7.04 6.38 -12.81
N ALA A 83 5.71 6.38 -12.89
CA ALA A 83 4.96 7.50 -13.46
C ALA A 83 5.12 8.78 -12.61
N MET A 84 5.06 8.67 -11.29
CA MET A 84 5.31 9.81 -10.38
C MET A 84 6.72 10.38 -10.52
N GLN A 85 7.72 9.51 -10.72
CA GLN A 85 9.11 9.92 -10.94
C GLN A 85 9.24 10.69 -12.27
N LYS A 86 8.67 10.17 -13.36
CA LYS A 86 8.65 10.83 -14.67
C LYS A 86 7.93 12.18 -14.63
N ASN A 87 6.77 12.24 -13.98
CA ASN A 87 6.03 13.49 -13.81
C ASN A 87 6.84 14.54 -13.02
N ARG A 88 7.55 14.11 -11.97
CA ARG A 88 8.45 14.99 -11.19
C ARG A 88 9.60 15.50 -12.05
N GLU A 89 10.25 14.64 -12.82
CA GLU A 89 11.34 15.02 -13.73
C GLU A 89 10.84 15.99 -14.80
N ALA A 90 9.66 15.73 -15.39
CA ALA A 90 9.04 16.62 -16.36
C ALA A 90 8.79 18.02 -15.77
N LEU A 91 8.25 18.11 -14.55
CA LEU A 91 8.06 19.39 -13.85
C LEU A 91 9.38 20.11 -13.58
N GLN A 92 10.44 19.39 -13.20
CA GLN A 92 11.76 19.95 -12.92
C GLN A 92 12.46 20.47 -14.18
N ASN A 93 12.20 19.86 -15.33
CA ASN A 93 12.83 20.18 -16.60
C ASN A 93 12.08 21.25 -17.42
N LEU A 94 10.93 21.74 -16.95
CA LEU A 94 10.21 22.83 -17.62
C LEU A 94 11.05 24.12 -17.61
N ASP A 95 11.15 24.78 -18.76
CA ASP A 95 11.73 26.12 -18.86
C ASP A 95 10.73 27.18 -18.35
N PRO A 96 11.04 27.89 -17.25
CA PRO A 96 10.17 28.95 -16.71
C PRO A 96 9.99 30.15 -17.65
N SER A 97 10.87 30.31 -18.65
CA SER A 97 10.84 31.40 -19.64
C SER A 97 9.92 31.09 -20.82
N ALA A 98 9.47 29.84 -20.97
CA ALA A 98 8.65 29.42 -22.10
C ALA A 98 7.27 30.09 -22.06
N LYS A 99 6.80 30.60 -23.21
CA LYS A 99 5.51 31.30 -23.34
C LYS A 99 4.30 30.47 -22.86
N ASN A 100 4.40 29.15 -22.92
CA ASN A 100 3.35 28.21 -22.49
C ASN A 100 3.64 27.53 -21.14
N TYR A 101 4.65 27.97 -20.38
CA TYR A 101 5.08 27.35 -19.11
C TYR A 101 3.91 27.03 -18.17
N VAL A 102 3.05 28.03 -17.89
CA VAL A 102 1.90 27.86 -16.98
C VAL A 102 0.93 26.77 -17.48
N LYS A 103 0.71 26.67 -18.80
CA LYS A 103 -0.13 25.61 -19.38
C LYS A 103 0.51 24.23 -19.20
N GLN A 104 1.82 24.11 -19.40
CA GLN A 104 2.55 22.85 -19.20
C GLN A 104 2.52 22.41 -17.73
N VAL A 105 2.71 23.35 -16.80
CA VAL A 105 2.59 23.10 -15.36
C VAL A 105 1.19 22.60 -15.02
N ALA A 106 0.13 23.22 -15.56
CA ALA A 106 -1.25 22.80 -15.28
C ALA A 106 -1.53 21.37 -15.75
N VAL A 107 -1.03 20.98 -16.93
CA VAL A 107 -1.17 19.61 -17.45
C VAL A 107 -0.47 18.61 -16.54
N LEU A 108 0.81 18.85 -16.19
CA LEU A 108 1.58 17.96 -15.32
C LEU A 108 1.02 17.91 -13.89
N ALA A 109 0.46 19.01 -13.39
CA ALA A 109 -0.20 19.04 -12.09
C ALA A 109 -1.47 18.18 -12.06
N ASN A 110 -2.27 18.20 -13.12
CA ASN A 110 -3.44 17.35 -13.25
C ASN A 110 -3.06 15.86 -13.33
N GLU A 111 -2.04 15.52 -14.11
CA GLU A 111 -1.49 14.16 -14.16
C GLU A 111 -1.03 13.70 -12.77
N LYS A 112 -0.28 14.57 -12.06
CA LYS A 112 0.17 14.29 -10.70
C LYS A 112 -0.99 14.07 -9.73
N ALA A 113 -2.08 14.82 -9.86
CA ALA A 113 -3.26 14.66 -9.02
C ALA A 113 -3.89 13.26 -9.20
N GLU A 114 -3.99 12.78 -10.43
CA GLU A 114 -4.50 11.43 -10.69
C GLU A 114 -3.56 10.35 -10.16
N LEU A 115 -2.24 10.50 -10.34
CA LEU A 115 -1.25 9.57 -9.78
C LEU A 115 -1.31 9.51 -8.24
N VAL A 116 -1.50 10.66 -7.58
CA VAL A 116 -1.68 10.73 -6.12
C VAL A 116 -2.98 10.02 -5.71
N LYS A 117 -4.07 10.22 -6.45
CA LYS A 117 -5.33 9.51 -6.21
C LYS A 117 -5.14 8.00 -6.30
N GLN A 118 -4.52 7.49 -7.37
CA GLN A 118 -4.20 6.07 -7.52
C GLN A 118 -3.36 5.55 -6.36
N MET A 119 -2.32 6.29 -5.97
CA MET A 119 -1.45 5.91 -4.86
C MET A 119 -2.20 5.82 -3.52
N VAL A 120 -3.10 6.78 -3.24
CA VAL A 120 -3.88 6.80 -1.99
C VAL A 120 -4.89 5.66 -1.96
N THR A 121 -5.58 5.40 -3.07
CA THR A 121 -6.51 4.28 -3.20
C THR A 121 -5.79 2.95 -2.96
N HIS A 122 -4.71 2.71 -3.69
CA HIS A 122 -3.91 1.48 -3.55
C HIS A 122 -3.39 1.27 -2.12
N LYS A 123 -2.84 2.32 -1.48
CA LYS A 123 -2.42 2.24 -0.07
C LYS A 123 -3.58 1.92 0.88
N SER A 124 -4.78 2.34 0.56
CA SER A 124 -5.97 2.10 1.38
C SER A 124 -6.47 0.67 1.23
N GLU A 125 -6.40 0.11 0.02
CA GLU A 125 -6.72 -1.29 -0.28
C GLU A 125 -5.78 -2.24 0.47
N ILE A 126 -4.47 -2.07 0.33
CA ILE A 126 -3.46 -2.85 1.08
C ILE A 126 -3.68 -2.75 2.59
N ARG A 127 -4.01 -1.54 3.09
CA ARG A 127 -4.31 -1.35 4.51
C ARG A 127 -5.58 -2.11 4.94
N ALA A 128 -6.59 -2.17 4.10
CA ALA A 128 -7.82 -2.92 4.37
C ALA A 128 -7.55 -4.43 4.41
N GLU A 129 -6.79 -4.96 3.46
CA GLU A 129 -6.38 -6.37 3.41
C GLU A 129 -5.57 -6.78 4.65
N VAL A 130 -4.54 -6.00 4.99
CA VAL A 130 -3.77 -6.22 6.22
C VAL A 130 -4.69 -6.18 7.43
N HIS A 131 -5.62 -5.23 7.53
CA HIS A 131 -6.54 -5.13 8.66
C HIS A 131 -7.49 -6.34 8.77
N ALA A 132 -7.91 -6.91 7.63
CA ALA A 132 -8.83 -8.04 7.58
C ALA A 132 -8.24 -9.30 8.26
N MET A 133 -6.95 -9.57 8.06
CA MET A 133 -6.28 -10.74 8.66
C MET A 133 -5.87 -10.58 10.14
N LEU A 134 -5.94 -9.36 10.71
CA LEU A 134 -5.58 -9.10 12.11
C LEU A 134 -6.72 -9.43 13.07
N THR A 135 -6.37 -9.91 14.26
CA THR A 135 -7.30 -10.05 15.39
C THR A 135 -7.73 -8.68 15.94
N PRO A 136 -8.85 -8.59 16.68
CA PRO A 136 -9.28 -7.33 17.32
C PRO A 136 -8.19 -6.67 18.17
N GLU A 137 -7.46 -7.47 18.96
CA GLU A 137 -6.36 -7.01 19.81
C GLU A 137 -5.18 -6.44 18.99
N GLN A 138 -4.81 -7.13 17.90
CA GLN A 138 -3.76 -6.67 16.98
C GLN A 138 -4.16 -5.36 16.25
N ARG A 139 -5.45 -5.18 15.95
CA ARG A 139 -5.97 -3.92 15.36
C ARG A 139 -5.83 -2.74 16.32
N GLU A 140 -6.13 -2.93 17.60
CA GLU A 140 -5.89 -1.89 18.62
C GLU A 140 -4.40 -1.57 18.78
N LYS A 141 -3.53 -2.58 18.77
CA LYS A 141 -2.07 -2.39 18.76
C LYS A 141 -1.62 -1.57 17.55
N THR A 142 -2.22 -1.80 16.38
CA THR A 142 -1.94 -1.02 15.15
C THR A 142 -2.32 0.45 15.31
N LYS A 143 -3.47 0.75 15.93
CA LYS A 143 -3.90 2.13 16.22
C LYS A 143 -2.96 2.82 17.20
N ALA A 144 -2.57 2.14 18.28
CA ALA A 144 -1.63 2.65 19.28
C ALA A 144 -0.27 3.00 18.66
N MET A 145 0.30 2.11 17.85
CA MET A 145 1.55 2.37 17.12
C MET A 145 1.45 3.57 16.16
N LYS A 146 0.28 3.78 15.53
CA LYS A 146 0.06 4.93 14.66
C LYS A 146 0.05 6.24 15.45
N MET A 147 -0.54 6.26 16.64
CA MET A 147 -0.55 7.42 17.53
C MET A 147 0.86 7.75 18.05
N GLU A 148 1.62 6.72 18.47
CA GLU A 148 3.00 6.88 18.94
C GLU A 148 3.91 7.47 17.85
N ARG A 149 3.79 7.00 16.61
CA ARG A 149 4.53 7.54 15.47
C ARG A 149 4.19 9.01 15.18
N LYS A 150 2.93 9.41 15.34
CA LYS A 150 2.51 10.81 15.19
C LYS A 150 3.10 11.70 16.30
N GLY A 151 3.22 11.19 17.52
CA GLY A 151 3.82 11.91 18.65
C GLY A 151 5.34 12.11 18.52
N LYS A 152 6.04 11.19 17.83
CA LYS A 152 7.50 11.24 17.62
C LYS A 152 7.93 12.02 16.37
N GLY A 153 7.00 12.58 15.60
CA GLY A 153 7.24 13.21 14.29
C GLY A 153 7.92 14.60 14.30
N LYS A 154 8.32 15.15 15.44
CA LYS A 154 9.16 16.37 15.51
C LYS A 154 10.57 16.00 15.92
N ARG A 155 11.46 15.79 14.93
CA ARG A 155 12.96 15.93 14.97
C ARG A 155 13.63 14.94 14.04
N SER A 156 13.61 15.18 12.73
CA SER A 156 14.52 14.56 11.75
C SER A 156 14.44 15.35 10.43
N GLY A 157 14.83 16.62 10.46
CA GLY A 157 14.76 17.51 9.28
C GLY A 157 15.84 18.58 9.20
N ASP A 158 16.60 18.82 10.28
CA ASP A 158 17.76 19.71 10.30
C ASP A 158 19.03 18.90 10.60
N GLY A 159 19.37 17.98 9.69
CA GLY A 159 20.79 17.62 9.53
C GLY A 159 21.44 18.72 8.69
N PRO A 160 22.68 19.15 8.97
CA PRO A 160 23.32 20.21 8.21
C PRO A 160 23.38 19.78 6.73
N ARG A 161 22.60 20.46 5.88
CA ARG A 161 22.86 20.45 4.44
C ARG A 161 24.31 20.89 4.31
N GLY A 162 25.15 20.04 3.73
CA GLY A 162 26.56 20.33 3.55
C GLY A 162 26.72 21.78 3.07
N LYS A 163 27.52 22.56 3.80
CA LYS A 163 28.02 23.81 3.29
C LYS A 163 28.78 23.45 2.01
N GLY A 164 28.12 23.62 0.87
CA GLY A 164 28.84 23.82 -0.37
C GLY A 164 29.61 25.10 -0.16
N ASP A 165 30.92 24.96 0.06
CA ASP A 165 31.84 26.06 0.00
C ASP A 165 31.71 26.68 -1.41
N CYS A 166 30.89 27.73 -1.53
CA CYS A 166 31.05 28.71 -2.60
C CYS A 166 32.37 29.45 -2.31
N LYS A 167 33.50 28.80 -2.57
CA LYS A 167 34.78 29.48 -2.73
C LYS A 167 34.80 30.04 -4.15
N ASN A 168 34.84 31.37 -4.22
CA ASN A 168 35.14 32.20 -5.38
C ASN A 168 36.02 31.51 -6.42
N ARG A 169 35.61 31.61 -7.69
CA ARG A 169 36.49 32.03 -8.77
C ARG A 169 35.70 32.76 -9.84
#